data_AF-A0AA40SWI9-F1
#
_entry.id   AF-A0AA40SWI9-F1
#
_cell.length_a   1.000
_cell.length_b   1.000
_cell.length_c   1.000
_cell.angle_alpha   90.00
_cell.angle_beta   90.00
_cell.angle_gamma   90.00
#
_symmetry.space_group_name_H-M   'P 1'
#
loop_
_entity.id
_entity.type
_entity.pdbx_description
1 polymer ?
#
loop_
_entity_poly.entity_id
_entity_poly.type
_entity_poly.pdbx_seq_one_letter_code
_entity_poly.pdbx_strand_id
1 'polypeptide(L)'
;MVNKRGNARNLIPYLPKWQHLPTKSIRVPEIFAQQVLEYARQLDAQKPDKRIEIRQDFNAVVVISPCDPRGTFQIKARSIQGWRFHRESQSWWYPMEKIEEVVAAFPECVLDENVKNAIPTVGYAYAMIQAKKALRWQLEDLN
;
A
#
# COMPACT_ATOMS: atom_id res chain seq x y z
N MET A 1 3.64 -8.04 -36.30
CA MET A 1 3.63 -9.17 -37.27
C MET A 1 2.68 -10.24 -36.74
N VAL A 2 1.58 -10.55 -37.44
CA VAL A 2 0.60 -11.56 -37.02
C VAL A 2 1.04 -12.94 -37.54
N ASN A 3 1.14 -13.92 -36.65
CA ASN A 3 1.65 -15.25 -36.96
C ASN A 3 0.63 -16.02 -37.85
N LYS A 4 0.92 -16.17 -39.16
CA LYS A 4 -0.01 -16.73 -40.19
C LYS A 4 -0.35 -18.23 -40.03
N ARG A 5 0.14 -18.91 -38.99
CA ARG A 5 0.02 -20.38 -38.81
C ARG A 5 -0.96 -20.83 -37.72
N GLY A 6 -1.53 -19.92 -36.93
CA GLY A 6 -2.53 -20.27 -35.92
C GLY A 6 -3.93 -20.34 -36.50
N ASN A 7 -4.48 -21.54 -36.70
CA ASN A 7 -5.89 -21.69 -37.08
C ASN A 7 -6.75 -21.35 -35.85
N ALA A 8 -7.54 -20.27 -35.91
CA ALA A 8 -8.29 -19.75 -34.76
C ALA A 8 -9.26 -20.77 -34.14
N ARG A 9 -9.72 -21.75 -34.93
CA ARG A 9 -10.56 -22.87 -34.46
C ARG A 9 -9.84 -23.83 -33.50
N ASN A 10 -8.50 -23.85 -33.51
CA ASN A 10 -7.68 -24.70 -32.65
C ASN A 10 -7.10 -23.94 -31.44
N LEU A 11 -7.40 -22.65 -31.30
CA LEU A 11 -7.00 -21.88 -30.14
C LEU A 11 -7.97 -22.20 -29.01
N ILE A 12 -7.48 -22.89 -27.98
CA ILE A 12 -8.22 -23.07 -26.73
C ILE A 12 -8.41 -21.67 -26.13
N PRO A 13 -9.66 -21.20 -25.91
CA PRO A 13 -9.88 -19.92 -25.25
C PRO A 13 -9.14 -19.93 -23.92
N TYR A 14 -8.33 -18.91 -23.65
CA TYR A 14 -7.73 -18.72 -22.34
C TYR A 14 -8.87 -18.49 -21.33
N LEU A 15 -9.32 -19.56 -20.70
CA LEU A 15 -10.17 -19.47 -19.53
C LEU A 15 -9.26 -19.13 -18.37
N PRO A 16 -9.46 -18.00 -17.66
CA PRO A 16 -8.82 -17.79 -16.37
C PRO A 16 -9.45 -18.78 -15.38
N LYS A 17 -9.09 -20.06 -15.49
CA LYS A 17 -9.38 -21.04 -14.45
C LYS A 17 -8.43 -20.69 -13.32
N TRP A 18 -8.99 -20.14 -12.25
CA TRP A 18 -8.28 -19.98 -10.99
C TRP A 18 -7.79 -21.37 -10.57
N GLN A 19 -6.50 -21.64 -10.79
CA GLN A 19 -5.85 -22.87 -10.33
C GLN A 19 -5.60 -22.73 -8.84
N HIS A 20 -6.63 -22.92 -8.02
CA HIS A 20 -6.42 -23.01 -6.59
C HIS A 20 -5.66 -24.32 -6.30
N LEU A 21 -4.50 -24.21 -5.66
CA LEU A 21 -3.85 -25.37 -5.05
C LEU A 21 -4.77 -25.90 -3.93
N PRO A 22 -4.74 -27.20 -3.62
CA PRO A 22 -5.48 -27.73 -2.49
C PRO A 22 -5.05 -27.01 -1.20
N THR A 23 -6.02 -26.58 -0.39
CA THR A 23 -5.78 -25.91 0.89
C THR A 23 -4.92 -26.82 1.77
N LYS A 24 -3.68 -26.42 2.05
CA LYS A 24 -2.79 -27.13 2.97
C LYS A 24 -2.93 -26.54 4.36
N SER A 25 -3.20 -27.38 5.36
CA SER A 25 -3.11 -26.98 6.76
C SER A 25 -1.65 -26.84 7.16
N ILE A 26 -1.26 -25.63 7.56
CA ILE A 26 0.08 -25.33 8.08
C ILE A 26 -0.06 -25.23 9.60
N ARG A 27 0.75 -25.98 10.35
CA ARG A 27 0.80 -25.83 11.81
C ARG A 27 1.58 -24.57 12.14
N VAL A 28 0.90 -23.62 12.77
CA VAL A 28 1.48 -22.34 13.18
C VAL A 28 1.69 -22.39 14.70
N PRO A 29 2.87 -22.03 15.22
CA PRO A 29 3.08 -21.89 16.66
C PRO A 29 2.03 -20.98 17.29
N GLU A 30 1.56 -21.32 18.48
CA GLU A 30 0.48 -20.61 19.18
C GLU A 30 0.80 -19.12 19.38
N ILE A 31 2.08 -18.78 19.57
CA ILE A 31 2.57 -17.39 19.67
C ILE A 31 2.21 -16.52 18.46
N PHE A 32 1.97 -17.12 17.29
CA PHE A 32 1.62 -16.41 16.07
C PHE A 32 0.12 -16.45 15.77
N ALA A 33 -0.69 -17.22 16.52
CA ALA A 33 -2.12 -17.37 16.27
C ALA A 33 -2.83 -16.01 16.25
N GLN A 34 -2.47 -15.12 17.18
CA GLN A 34 -3.05 -13.79 17.25
C GLN A 34 -2.64 -12.90 16.07
N GLN A 35 -1.37 -12.94 15.64
CA GLN A 35 -0.91 -12.19 14.47
C GLN A 35 -1.60 -12.66 13.18
N VAL A 36 -1.81 -13.97 13.04
CA VAL A 36 -2.53 -14.56 11.90
C VAL A 36 -3.98 -14.11 11.89
N LEU A 37 -4.66 -14.12 13.04
CA LEU A 37 -6.04 -13.65 13.16
C LEU A 37 -6.18 -12.15 12.86
N GLU A 38 -5.26 -11.33 13.36
CA GLU A 38 -5.24 -9.90 13.07
C GLU A 38 -5.02 -9.63 11.59
N TYR A 39 -4.10 -10.35 10.96
CA TYR A 39 -3.86 -10.23 9.52
C TYR A 39 -5.08 -10.67 8.70
N ALA A 40 -5.72 -11.79 9.05
CA ALA A 40 -6.95 -12.24 8.40
C ALA A 40 -8.06 -11.18 8.48
N ARG A 41 -8.27 -10.58 9.66
CA ARG A 41 -9.22 -9.47 9.83
C ARG A 41 -8.87 -8.24 8.98
N GLN A 42 -7.58 -7.95 8.80
CA GLN A 42 -7.13 -6.86 7.93
C GLN A 42 -7.46 -7.13 6.46
N LEU A 43 -7.29 -8.38 6.01
CA LEU A 43 -7.67 -8.80 4.66
C LEU A 43 -9.18 -8.70 4.44
N ASP A 44 -9.98 -9.17 5.40
CA ASP A 44 -11.44 -9.08 5.34
C ASP A 44 -11.92 -7.61 5.30
N ALA A 45 -11.25 -6.74 6.06
CA ALA A 45 -11.50 -5.30 6.06
C ALA A 45 -10.93 -4.56 4.84
N GLN A 46 -10.31 -5.27 3.88
CA GLN A 46 -9.66 -4.72 2.70
C GLN A 46 -8.64 -3.61 3.01
N LYS A 47 -7.95 -3.71 4.16
CA LYS A 47 -6.96 -2.71 4.53
C LYS A 47 -5.70 -2.87 3.68
N PRO A 48 -5.22 -1.80 3.03
CA PRO A 48 -4.00 -1.87 2.24
C PRO A 48 -2.77 -2.08 3.13
N ASP A 49 -1.82 -2.88 2.63
CA ASP A 49 -0.56 -3.18 3.32
C ASP A 49 0.28 -1.93 3.59
N LYS A 50 0.32 -1.02 2.60
CA LYS A 50 1.00 0.27 2.68
C LYS A 50 -0.02 1.38 2.84
N ARG A 51 -0.05 2.01 4.01
CA ARG A 51 -1.04 3.04 4.31
C ARG A 51 -0.59 4.04 5.33
N ILE A 52 -1.25 5.19 5.29
CA ILE A 52 -1.10 6.28 6.26
C ILE A 52 -2.44 6.42 6.98
N GLU A 53 -2.41 6.38 8.31
CA GLU A 53 -3.57 6.50 9.19
C GLU A 53 -3.33 7.63 10.20
N ILE A 54 -4.40 8.24 10.71
CA ILE A 54 -4.33 9.11 11.90
C ILE A 54 -4.79 8.29 13.10
N ARG A 55 -3.95 8.23 14.14
CA ARG A 55 -4.36 7.71 15.44
C ARG A 55 -4.76 8.86 16.35
N GLN A 56 -6.08 9.02 16.51
CA GLN A 56 -6.68 10.09 17.32
C GLN A 56 -6.25 9.98 18.80
N ASP A 57 -6.20 8.76 19.36
CA ASP A 57 -5.83 8.52 20.76
C ASP A 57 -4.45 9.07 21.14
N PHE A 58 -3.55 9.16 20.16
CA PHE A 58 -2.16 9.59 20.35
C PHE A 58 -1.81 10.87 19.59
N ASN A 59 -2.80 11.48 18.93
CA ASN A 59 -2.63 12.64 18.06
C ASN A 59 -1.42 12.51 17.11
N ALA A 60 -1.32 11.36 16.44
CA ALA A 60 -0.15 10.98 15.64
C ALA A 60 -0.54 10.48 14.25
N VAL A 61 0.32 10.80 13.28
CA VAL A 61 0.25 10.23 11.92
C VAL A 61 1.06 8.96 11.90
N VAL A 62 0.46 7.88 11.43
CA VAL A 62 1.04 6.54 11.45
C VAL A 62 1.21 6.04 10.03
N VAL A 63 2.44 5.68 9.67
CA VAL A 63 2.78 5.03 8.41
C VAL A 63 3.01 3.55 8.65
N ILE A 64 2.26 2.73 7.94
CA ILE A 64 2.30 1.28 8.02
C ILE A 64 2.77 0.77 6.66
N SER A 65 3.75 -0.12 6.67
CA SER A 65 4.26 -0.80 5.48
C SER A 65 4.81 -2.16 5.90
N PRO A 66 4.73 -3.18 5.02
CA PRO A 66 5.49 -4.41 5.19
C PRO A 66 6.97 -4.13 5.36
N CYS A 67 7.66 -5.07 6.01
CA CYS A 67 9.10 -5.01 6.16
C CYS A 67 9.78 -4.97 4.78
N ASP A 68 10.53 -3.90 4.51
CA ASP A 68 11.39 -3.81 3.34
C ASP A 68 12.76 -4.41 3.70
N PRO A 69 13.14 -5.59 3.14
CA PRO A 69 14.42 -6.21 3.42
C PRO A 69 15.62 -5.38 2.93
N ARG A 70 15.40 -4.45 1.98
CA ARG A 70 16.46 -3.57 1.46
C ARG A 70 16.71 -2.35 2.35
N GLY A 71 15.84 -2.08 3.32
CA GLY A 71 16.02 -0.95 4.23
C GLY A 71 15.62 0.42 3.64
N THR A 72 15.21 0.49 2.37
CA THR A 72 14.96 1.78 1.69
C THR A 72 13.79 2.52 2.31
N PHE A 73 12.74 1.79 2.68
CA PHE A 73 11.59 2.34 3.37
C PHE A 73 11.96 2.91 4.75
N GLN A 74 12.80 2.19 5.51
CA GLN A 74 13.23 2.56 6.85
C GLN A 74 14.14 3.79 6.82
N ILE A 75 15.03 3.89 5.82
CA ILE A 75 15.88 5.08 5.61
C ILE A 75 15.00 6.30 5.35
N LYS A 76 14.02 6.16 4.45
CA LYS A 76 13.04 7.20 4.10
C LYS A 76 12.15 7.60 5.30
N ALA A 77 11.74 6.64 6.11
CA ALA A 77 10.96 6.90 7.32
C ALA A 77 11.76 7.69 8.38
N ARG A 78 13.06 7.43 8.48
CA ARG A 78 13.97 8.10 9.41
C ARG A 78 14.42 9.49 8.96
N SER A 79 14.25 9.85 7.68
CA SER A 79 14.66 11.17 7.19
C SER A 79 13.72 12.29 7.63
N ILE A 80 12.45 11.97 7.94
CA ILE A 80 11.46 12.93 8.45
C ILE A 80 11.69 13.13 9.95
N GLN A 81 11.78 14.37 10.41
CA GLN A 81 12.04 14.65 11.83
C GLN A 81 10.88 14.24 12.76
N GLY A 82 11.21 13.93 14.01
CA GLY A 82 10.22 13.57 15.04
C GLY A 82 9.67 12.15 14.94
N TRP A 83 10.25 11.31 14.08
CA TRP A 83 9.85 9.93 13.90
C TRP A 83 9.99 9.08 15.17
N ARG A 84 9.06 8.14 15.38
CA ARG A 84 9.14 7.08 16.40
C ARG A 84 8.69 5.76 15.81
N PHE A 85 9.46 4.68 16.03
CA PHE A 85 9.05 3.35 15.58
C PHE A 85 8.39 2.58 16.71
N HIS A 86 7.13 2.19 16.52
CA HIS A 86 6.39 1.36 17.47
C HIS A 86 6.56 -0.12 17.10
N ARG A 87 7.16 -0.89 18.01
CA ARG A 87 7.46 -2.32 17.79
C ARG A 87 6.22 -3.20 17.75
N GLU A 88 5.24 -2.91 18.61
CA GLU A 88 4.01 -3.71 18.73
C GLU A 88 3.16 -3.65 17.46
N SER A 89 2.94 -2.43 16.96
CA SER A 89 2.19 -2.18 15.73
C SER A 89 3.03 -2.23 14.45
N GLN A 90 4.35 -2.45 14.59
CA GLN A 90 5.34 -2.41 13.51
C GLN A 90 5.19 -1.21 12.58
N SER A 91 5.01 -0.02 13.15
CA SER A 91 4.66 1.18 12.39
C SER A 91 5.47 2.40 12.79
N TRP A 92 5.56 3.37 11.87
CA TRP A 92 6.29 4.62 12.05
C TRP A 92 5.31 5.73 12.40
N TRP A 93 5.57 6.40 13.51
CA TRP A 93 4.70 7.42 14.08
C TRP A 93 5.39 8.78 13.97
N TYR A 94 4.58 9.78 13.65
CA TYR A 94 5.00 11.15 13.44
C TYR A 94 4.05 12.11 14.16
N PRO A 95 4.53 13.29 14.60
CA PRO A 95 3.66 14.35 15.10
C PRO A 95 2.65 14.78 14.04
N MET A 96 1.47 15.21 14.47
CA MET A 96 0.39 15.64 13.55
C MET A 96 0.81 16.80 12.63
N GLU A 97 1.68 17.69 13.12
CA GLU A 97 2.27 18.79 12.35
C GLU A 97 3.04 18.34 11.10
N LYS A 98 3.51 17.09 11.09
CA LYS A 98 4.30 16.51 10.00
C LYS A 98 3.48 15.77 8.95
N ILE A 99 2.16 15.86 9.01
CA ILE A 99 1.26 15.13 8.12
C ILE A 99 1.54 15.38 6.63
N GLU A 100 1.75 16.64 6.23
CA GLU A 100 2.02 16.99 4.83
C GLU A 100 3.37 16.43 4.35
N GLU A 101 4.40 16.52 5.19
CA GLU A 101 5.73 15.98 4.91
C GLU A 101 5.70 14.46 4.76
N VAL A 102 4.94 13.77 5.62
CA VAL A 102 4.74 12.32 5.58
C VAL A 102 4.00 11.90 4.30
N VAL A 103 2.91 12.58 3.95
CA VAL A 103 2.14 12.27 2.73
C VAL A 103 2.98 12.53 1.47
N ALA A 104 3.75 13.62 1.44
CA ALA A 104 4.65 13.94 0.33
C ALA A 104 5.81 12.94 0.22
N ALA A 105 6.35 12.49 1.35
CA ALA A 105 7.40 11.49 1.38
C ALA A 105 6.89 10.15 0.84
N PHE A 106 5.71 9.68 1.24
CA PHE A 106 5.19 8.34 0.92
C PHE A 106 4.00 8.34 -0.07
N PRO A 107 4.19 8.76 -1.34
CA PRO A 107 3.11 8.77 -2.33
C PRO A 107 2.63 7.36 -2.72
N GLU A 108 3.38 6.32 -2.39
CA GLU A 108 3.02 4.92 -2.60
C GLU A 108 2.00 4.38 -1.58
N CYS A 109 1.81 5.06 -0.45
CA CYS A 109 0.91 4.62 0.61
C CYS A 109 -0.52 5.09 0.34
N VAL A 110 -1.49 4.24 0.65
CA VAL A 110 -2.92 4.60 0.59
C VAL A 110 -3.26 5.48 1.79
N LEU A 111 -3.95 6.60 1.55
CA LEU A 111 -4.38 7.51 2.61
C LEU A 111 -5.72 7.04 3.18
N ASP A 112 -5.79 6.92 4.50
CA ASP A 112 -7.05 6.73 5.22
C ASP A 112 -7.97 7.94 5.07
N GLU A 113 -9.29 7.75 5.17
CA GLU A 113 -10.27 8.83 5.00
C GLU A 113 -10.05 9.97 6.00
N ASN A 114 -9.62 9.66 7.22
CA ASN A 114 -9.30 10.67 8.22
C ASN A 114 -8.12 11.54 7.79
N VAL A 115 -7.10 10.95 7.14
CA VAL A 115 -5.94 11.67 6.61
C VAL A 115 -6.37 12.59 5.46
N LYS A 116 -7.26 12.12 4.59
CA LYS A 116 -7.82 12.93 3.50
C LYS A 116 -8.59 14.14 4.04
N ASN A 117 -9.37 13.93 5.09
CA ASN A 117 -10.19 14.98 5.71
C ASN A 117 -9.36 15.98 6.52
N ALA A 118 -8.28 15.53 7.17
CA ALA A 118 -7.42 16.38 8.00
C ALA A 118 -6.57 17.36 7.18
N ILE A 119 -6.41 17.12 5.87
CA ILE A 119 -5.62 18.00 5.01
C ILE A 119 -6.52 18.62 3.92
N PRO A 120 -7.21 19.74 4.21
CA PRO A 120 -8.09 20.39 3.23
C PRO A 120 -7.36 20.84 1.96
N THR A 121 -6.05 21.13 2.05
CA THR A 121 -5.19 21.61 0.96
C THR A 121 -4.62 20.49 0.07
N VAL A 122 -4.56 19.24 0.56
CA VAL A 122 -3.98 18.10 -0.18
C VAL A 122 -4.95 17.54 -1.21
N GLY A 123 -6.25 17.86 -1.14
CA GLY A 123 -7.16 17.61 -2.25
C GLY A 123 -6.64 18.18 -3.58
N TYR A 124 -6.04 19.37 -3.56
CA TYR A 124 -5.46 20.02 -4.76
C TYR A 124 -4.08 19.46 -5.12
N ALA A 125 -3.18 19.29 -4.14
CA ALA A 125 -1.83 18.79 -4.39
C ALA A 125 -1.80 17.31 -4.80
N TYR A 126 -2.63 16.46 -4.18
CA TYR A 126 -2.77 15.04 -4.52
C TYR A 126 -3.46 14.87 -5.87
N ALA A 127 -4.49 15.67 -6.18
CA ALA A 127 -5.08 15.71 -7.52
C ALA A 127 -4.06 16.13 -8.59
N MET A 128 -3.20 17.11 -8.29
CA MET A 128 -2.13 17.54 -9.21
C MET A 128 -1.04 16.47 -9.40
N ILE A 129 -0.68 15.72 -8.35
CA ILE A 129 0.29 14.62 -8.44
C ILE A 129 -0.29 13.45 -9.25
N GLN A 130 -1.55 13.09 -9.03
CA GLN A 130 -2.25 12.06 -9.82
C GLN A 130 -2.43 12.50 -11.27
N ALA A 131 -2.80 13.76 -11.53
CA ALA A 131 -2.94 14.31 -12.87
C ALA A 131 -1.61 14.32 -13.65
N LYS A 132 -0.50 14.68 -13.00
CA LYS A 132 0.85 14.58 -13.63
C LYS A 132 1.23 13.14 -13.96
N LYS A 133 0.86 12.18 -13.11
CA LYS A 133 1.14 10.75 -13.32
C LYS A 133 0.30 10.18 -14.48
N ALA A 134 -0.96 10.60 -14.61
CA ALA A 134 -1.86 10.23 -15.70
C ALA A 134 -1.43 10.85 -17.05
N LEU A 135 -1.03 12.12 -17.07
CA LEU A 135 -0.49 12.78 -18.27
C LEU A 135 0.81 12.14 -18.78
N ARG A 136 1.67 11.68 -17.85
CA ARG A 136 2.91 10.99 -18.20
C ARG A 136 2.63 9.65 -18.91
N TRP A 137 1.60 8.92 -18.48
CA TRP A 137 1.14 7.70 -19.15
C TRP A 137 0.62 7.98 -20.57
N GLN A 138 -0.15 9.05 -20.77
CA GLN A 138 -0.68 9.40 -22.09
C GLN A 138 0.41 9.81 -23.11
N LEU A 139 1.53 10.38 -22.64
CA LEU A 139 2.68 10.72 -23.50
C LEU A 139 3.53 9.50 -23.86
N GLU A 140 3.55 8.48 -23.02
CA GLU A 140 4.24 7.21 -23.28
C GLU A 140 3.48 6.33 -24.28
N ASP A 141 2.15 6.47 -24.38
CA ASP A 141 1.30 5.78 -25.37
C ASP A 141 1.26 6.45 -26.76
N LEU A 142 1.79 7.68 -26.90
CA LEU A 142 1.81 8.46 -28.14
C LEU A 142 3.15 8.39 -28.90
N ASN A 143 4.16 7.70 -28.35
CA ASN A 143 5.45 7.40 -28.98
C ASN A 143 5.55 5.91 -29.31
#